data_AF-R7YLU2-F1
#
_entry.id   AF-R7YLU2-F1
#
_cell.length_a   1.000
_cell.length_b   1.000
_cell.length_c   1.000
_cell.angle_alpha   90.00
_cell.angle_beta   90.00
_cell.angle_gamma   90.00
#
_symmetry.space_group_name_H-M   'P 1'
#
loop_
_entity.id
_entity.type
_entity.pdbx_description
1 polymer ?
#
loop_
_entity_poly.entity_id
_entity_poly.type
_entity_poly.pdbx_seq_one_letter_code
_entity_poly.pdbx_strand_id
1 'polypeptide(L)'
;MPTPLHTTLLTLLLLLIPLTTLRILSLLPAYRPRPRPKLRGTPTRLLIVLGSGGHTAEMFALLRDLDTEKYNWRSYIVGEGDRFSAARAEEFERGLSERARAQATRTRRKNGALEGEKAEQAHAHTQQGSREAEEETQGYGGYDVYTIPRARAIHQPLSTTPLSALRCLLACFAVLLRAPNAERGPPDLILTNGPGTGVVVVLASLILRFLGVGQDRMRTVYVESWARVKGLSLSGRLLVRVVDRVLVQWEGLEGVGGRGEFLGVLV
;
A
#
# COMPACT_ATOMS: atom_id res chain seq x y z
N MET A 1 8.42 45.68 -30.33
CA MET A 1 9.47 45.82 -29.30
C MET A 1 9.58 44.50 -28.55
N PRO A 2 10.72 43.78 -28.61
CA PRO A 2 10.88 42.55 -27.84
C PRO A 2 10.80 42.89 -26.34
N THR A 3 9.99 42.14 -25.59
CA THR A 3 9.98 42.25 -24.13
C THR A 3 11.35 41.82 -23.60
N PRO A 4 11.97 42.57 -22.68
CA PRO A 4 13.27 42.20 -22.15
C PRO A 4 13.19 40.83 -21.47
N LEU A 5 14.18 39.97 -21.70
CA LEU A 5 14.19 38.58 -21.19
C LEU A 5 13.90 38.50 -19.68
N HIS A 6 14.36 39.48 -18.91
CA HIS A 6 14.10 39.57 -17.48
C HIS A 6 12.62 39.75 -17.11
N THR A 7 11.84 40.53 -17.88
CA THR A 7 10.41 40.67 -17.60
C THR A 7 9.67 39.38 -17.92
N THR A 8 10.05 38.68 -19.00
CA THR A 8 9.46 37.37 -19.32
C THR A 8 9.79 36.29 -18.29
N LEU A 9 11.01 36.30 -17.72
CA LEU A 9 11.40 35.37 -16.66
C LEU A 9 10.65 35.67 -15.36
N LEU A 10 10.51 36.95 -15.01
CA LEU A 10 9.80 37.39 -13.82
C LEU A 10 8.31 37.04 -13.89
N THR A 11 7.66 37.26 -15.03
CA THR A 11 6.24 36.89 -15.20
C THR A 11 6.03 35.38 -15.14
N LEU A 12 6.93 34.58 -15.74
CA LEU A 12 6.88 33.12 -15.63
C LEU A 12 7.01 32.65 -14.18
N LEU A 13 7.96 33.22 -13.42
CA LEU A 13 8.15 32.88 -12.01
C LEU A 13 6.93 33.25 -11.15
N LEU A 14 6.37 34.45 -11.38
CA LEU A 14 5.17 34.93 -10.69
C LEU A 14 3.93 34.07 -10.94
N LEU A 15 3.83 33.42 -12.10
CA LEU A 15 2.75 32.46 -12.39
C LEU A 15 3.08 31.05 -11.90
N LEU A 16 4.34 30.63 -11.97
CA LEU A 16 4.76 29.28 -11.57
C LEU A 16 4.65 29.05 -10.06
N ILE A 17 5.03 30.04 -9.25
CA ILE A 17 4.97 29.93 -7.77
C ILE A 17 3.54 29.63 -7.26
N PRO A 18 2.49 30.41 -7.61
CA PRO A 18 1.15 30.12 -7.13
C PRO A 18 0.60 28.80 -7.68
N LEU A 19 0.88 28.46 -8.96
CA LEU A 19 0.45 27.19 -9.54
C LEU A 19 1.09 25.99 -8.83
N THR A 20 2.39 26.05 -8.57
CA THR A 20 3.11 25.00 -7.83
C THR A 20 2.66 24.93 -6.36
N THR A 21 2.39 26.07 -5.74
CA THR A 21 1.87 26.13 -4.36
C THR A 21 0.48 25.49 -4.28
N LEU A 22 -0.45 25.88 -5.17
CA LEU A 22 -1.77 25.26 -5.27
C LEU A 22 -1.67 23.76 -5.55
N ARG A 23 -0.72 23.36 -6.40
CA ARG A 23 -0.44 21.95 -6.66
C ARG A 23 0.00 21.22 -5.40
N ILE A 24 0.95 21.75 -4.64
CA ILE A 24 1.42 21.16 -3.38
C ILE A 24 0.28 21.08 -2.36
N LEU A 25 -0.51 22.15 -2.20
CA LEU A 25 -1.65 22.18 -1.27
C LEU A 25 -2.69 21.12 -1.63
N SER A 26 -2.96 20.90 -2.92
CA SER A 26 -3.89 19.85 -3.38
C SER A 26 -3.43 18.41 -3.06
N LEU A 27 -2.14 18.22 -2.81
CA LEU A 27 -1.58 16.93 -2.40
C LEU A 27 -1.66 16.71 -0.89
N LEU A 28 -1.81 17.77 -0.11
CA LEU A 28 -1.86 17.65 1.33
C LEU A 28 -3.13 16.90 1.75
N PRO A 29 -3.03 16.01 2.75
CA PRO A 29 -4.16 15.20 3.20
C PRO A 29 -5.42 16.00 3.57
N ALA A 30 -5.25 17.21 4.12
CA ALA A 30 -6.34 18.08 4.53
C ALA A 30 -7.25 18.53 3.38
N TYR A 31 -6.70 18.67 2.17
CA TYR A 31 -7.43 19.13 0.98
C TYR A 31 -7.75 18.00 0.02
N ARG A 32 -7.34 16.77 0.34
CA ARG A 32 -7.52 15.65 -0.57
C ARG A 32 -8.97 15.16 -0.48
N PRO A 33 -9.70 15.08 -1.60
CA PRO A 33 -11.09 14.64 -1.58
C PRO A 33 -11.18 13.21 -1.03
N ARG A 34 -12.32 12.86 -0.43
CA ARG A 34 -12.56 11.48 -0.01
C ARG A 34 -12.46 10.54 -1.22
N PRO A 35 -11.87 9.33 -1.06
CA PRO A 35 -11.81 8.38 -2.15
C PRO A 35 -13.22 8.07 -2.64
N ARG A 36 -13.42 8.08 -3.97
CA ARG A 36 -14.71 7.74 -4.57
C ARG A 36 -15.04 6.28 -4.22
N PRO A 37 -16.30 5.98 -3.84
CA PRO A 37 -16.70 4.61 -3.61
C PRO A 37 -16.46 3.81 -4.88
N LYS A 38 -15.70 2.73 -4.74
CA LYS A 38 -15.43 1.79 -5.80
C LYS A 38 -16.67 0.95 -6.08
N LEU A 39 -16.90 0.62 -7.35
CA LEU A 39 -17.97 -0.31 -7.75
C LEU A 39 -17.78 -1.63 -7.01
N ARG A 40 -18.89 -2.24 -6.58
CA ARG A 40 -18.87 -3.51 -5.84
C ARG A 40 -18.17 -4.58 -6.68
N GLY A 41 -17.22 -5.28 -6.09
CA GLY A 41 -16.37 -6.27 -6.81
C GLY A 41 -15.18 -5.68 -7.56
N THR A 42 -14.98 -4.35 -7.58
CA THR A 42 -13.74 -3.80 -8.13
C THR A 42 -12.58 -3.94 -7.15
N PRO A 43 -11.47 -4.54 -7.59
CA PRO A 43 -10.38 -4.83 -6.68
C PRO A 43 -9.61 -3.59 -6.24
N THR A 44 -9.07 -3.65 -5.02
CA THR A 44 -8.17 -2.63 -4.48
C THR A 44 -6.75 -3.14 -4.42
N ARG A 45 -5.83 -2.45 -5.10
CA ARG A 45 -4.41 -2.77 -5.07
C ARG A 45 -3.78 -2.19 -3.82
N LEU A 46 -3.22 -3.07 -3.00
CA LEU A 46 -2.55 -2.73 -1.75
C LEU A 46 -1.04 -2.92 -1.92
N LEU A 47 -0.27 -1.85 -1.72
CA LEU A 47 1.19 -1.89 -1.63
C LEU A 47 1.58 -1.87 -0.15
N ILE A 48 2.32 -2.87 0.29
CA ILE A 48 2.79 -3.03 1.67
C ILE A 48 4.30 -2.85 1.68
N VAL A 49 4.81 -1.92 2.48
CA VAL A 49 6.25 -1.76 2.68
C VAL A 49 6.66 -2.52 3.93
N LEU A 50 7.46 -3.56 3.75
CA LEU A 50 8.02 -4.34 4.85
C LEU A 50 9.27 -3.67 5.39
N GLY A 51 9.34 -3.58 6.72
CA GLY A 51 10.59 -3.31 7.42
C GLY A 51 11.47 -4.55 7.49
N SER A 52 12.53 -4.49 8.29
CA SER A 52 13.34 -5.67 8.64
C SER A 52 13.11 -6.04 10.11
N GLY A 53 13.02 -7.33 10.41
CA GLY A 53 12.89 -7.84 11.78
C GLY A 53 11.54 -7.54 12.42
N GLY A 54 11.54 -6.83 13.56
CA GLY A 54 10.32 -6.55 14.35
C GLY A 54 9.24 -5.81 13.56
N HIS A 55 9.63 -4.86 12.71
CA HIS A 55 8.68 -4.15 11.84
C HIS A 55 7.95 -5.08 10.86
N THR A 56 8.62 -6.12 10.35
CA THR A 56 8.00 -7.12 9.49
C THR A 56 6.94 -7.90 10.25
N ALA A 57 7.25 -8.31 11.48
CA ALA A 57 6.32 -9.03 12.33
C ALA A 57 5.07 -8.19 12.66
N GLU A 58 5.26 -6.92 13.03
CA GLU A 58 4.16 -5.96 13.25
C GLU A 58 3.27 -5.84 12.00
N MET A 59 3.87 -5.73 10.81
CA MET A 59 3.11 -5.59 9.58
C MET A 59 2.26 -6.84 9.28
N PHE A 60 2.79 -8.04 9.48
CA PHE A 60 2.01 -9.26 9.24
C PHE A 60 0.93 -9.49 10.31
N ALA A 61 1.15 -9.06 11.56
CA ALA A 61 0.11 -9.06 12.58
C ALA A 61 -1.06 -8.15 12.19
N LEU A 62 -0.75 -6.93 11.72
CA LEU A 62 -1.74 -5.97 11.20
C LEU A 62 -2.53 -6.54 10.01
N LEU A 63 -1.88 -7.34 9.17
CA LEU A 63 -2.48 -7.93 7.97
C LEU A 63 -3.21 -9.27 8.22
N ARG A 64 -3.17 -9.82 9.45
CA ARG A 64 -3.68 -11.18 9.74
C ARG A 64 -5.10 -11.42 9.23
N ASP A 65 -5.95 -10.41 9.40
CA ASP A 65 -7.39 -10.43 9.10
C ASP A 65 -7.70 -9.63 7.81
N LEU A 66 -6.74 -9.53 6.89
CA LEU A 66 -6.90 -8.87 5.60
C LEU A 66 -7.93 -9.59 4.72
N ASP A 67 -8.93 -8.85 4.27
CA ASP A 67 -9.94 -9.31 3.29
C ASP A 67 -9.34 -9.39 1.88
N THR A 68 -9.17 -10.62 1.37
CA THR A 68 -8.59 -10.89 0.06
C THR A 68 -9.52 -10.57 -1.10
N GLU A 69 -10.84 -10.53 -0.89
CA GLU A 69 -11.79 -10.17 -1.94
C GLU A 69 -11.69 -8.66 -2.22
N LYS A 70 -11.60 -7.86 -1.15
CA LYS A 70 -11.43 -6.41 -1.25
C LYS A 70 -10.05 -6.02 -1.75
N TYR A 71 -9.01 -6.63 -1.19
CA TYR A 71 -7.61 -6.34 -1.51
C TYR A 71 -6.99 -7.45 -2.35
N ASN A 72 -7.56 -7.73 -3.52
CA ASN A 72 -7.19 -8.90 -4.31
C ASN A 72 -5.78 -8.86 -4.91
N TRP A 73 -5.12 -7.70 -4.94
CA TRP A 73 -3.74 -7.61 -5.43
C TRP A 73 -2.86 -6.93 -4.41
N ARG A 74 -1.86 -7.67 -3.94
CA ARG A 74 -0.98 -7.23 -2.87
C ARG A 74 0.45 -7.20 -3.37
N SER A 75 1.08 -6.04 -3.28
CA SER A 75 2.46 -5.87 -3.69
C SER A 75 3.28 -5.62 -2.43
N TYR A 76 4.31 -6.42 -2.21
CA TYR A 76 5.21 -6.28 -1.07
C TYR A 76 6.50 -5.62 -1.51
N ILE A 77 6.95 -4.60 -0.79
CA ILE A 77 8.28 -4.01 -0.95
C ILE A 77 9.18 -4.53 0.15
N VAL A 78 10.30 -5.12 -0.23
CA VAL A 78 11.33 -5.65 0.67
C VAL A 78 12.66 -4.96 0.40
N GLY A 79 13.40 -4.66 1.46
CA GLY A 79 14.74 -4.09 1.33
C GLY A 79 15.77 -5.11 0.86
N GLU A 80 16.74 -4.66 0.07
CA GLU A 80 17.84 -5.50 -0.42
C GLU A 80 18.57 -6.19 0.73
N GLY A 81 18.88 -7.48 0.55
CA GLY A 81 19.48 -8.33 1.57
C GLY A 81 18.54 -8.77 2.70
N ASP A 82 17.26 -8.39 2.69
CA ASP A 82 16.27 -8.86 3.67
C ASP A 82 15.49 -10.08 3.16
N ARG A 83 16.18 -11.21 3.03
CA ARG A 83 15.57 -12.49 2.59
C ARG A 83 14.52 -13.01 3.56
N PHE A 84 14.64 -12.67 4.84
CA PHE A 84 13.71 -13.10 5.87
C PHE A 84 12.32 -12.48 5.68
N SER A 85 12.27 -11.16 5.44
CA SER A 85 11.00 -10.49 5.18
C SER A 85 10.36 -10.93 3.87
N ALA A 86 11.15 -11.23 2.84
CA ALA A 86 10.65 -11.80 1.59
C ALA A 86 10.03 -13.19 1.80
N ALA A 87 10.74 -14.10 2.47
CA ALA A 87 10.23 -15.45 2.76
C ALA A 87 8.95 -15.41 3.61
N ARG A 88 8.86 -14.49 4.57
CA ARG A 88 7.62 -14.29 5.35
C ARG A 88 6.46 -13.79 4.50
N ALA A 89 6.69 -12.96 3.49
CA ALA A 89 5.64 -12.52 2.57
C ALA A 89 5.07 -13.69 1.77
N GLU A 90 5.94 -14.56 1.25
CA GLU A 90 5.54 -15.77 0.53
C GLU A 90 4.77 -16.75 1.43
N GLU A 91 5.25 -16.97 2.65
CA GLU A 91 4.57 -17.83 3.63
C GLU A 91 3.18 -17.28 4.00
N PHE A 92 3.09 -15.98 4.25
CA PHE A 92 1.84 -15.31 4.58
C PHE A 92 0.81 -15.43 3.44
N GLU A 93 1.25 -15.24 2.19
CA GLU A 93 0.40 -15.36 1.01
C GLU A 93 -0.04 -16.80 0.76
N ARG A 94 0.82 -17.80 0.99
CA ARG A 94 0.43 -19.21 0.98
C ARG A 94 -0.69 -19.48 1.99
N GLY A 95 -0.55 -18.97 3.22
CA GLY A 95 -1.59 -19.11 4.26
C GLY A 95 -2.89 -18.39 3.92
N LEU A 96 -2.86 -17.26 3.21
CA LEU A 96 -4.07 -16.62 2.70
C LEU A 96 -4.74 -17.44 1.58
N SER A 97 -3.95 -17.98 0.65
CA SER A 97 -4.45 -18.83 -0.44
C SER A 97 -5.13 -20.09 0.09
N GLU A 98 -4.54 -20.75 1.08
CA GLU A 98 -5.10 -21.94 1.73
C GLU A 98 -6.42 -21.62 2.46
N ARG A 99 -6.48 -20.50 3.19
CA ARG A 99 -7.71 -20.02 3.85
C ARG A 99 -8.83 -19.74 2.84
N ALA A 100 -8.51 -19.07 1.74
CA ALA A 100 -9.46 -18.77 0.68
C ALA A 100 -10.01 -20.06 0.02
N ARG A 101 -9.13 -21.02 -0.27
CA ARG A 101 -9.53 -22.34 -0.80
C ARG A 101 -10.43 -23.09 0.17
N ALA A 102 -10.06 -23.15 1.45
CA ALA A 102 -10.87 -23.81 2.48
C ALA A 102 -12.26 -23.17 2.63
N GLN A 103 -12.35 -21.85 2.53
CA GLN A 103 -13.63 -21.12 2.54
C GLN A 103 -14.48 -21.45 1.30
N ALA A 104 -13.87 -21.48 0.11
CA ALA A 104 -14.56 -21.87 -1.13
C ALA A 104 -15.13 -23.31 -1.04
N THR A 105 -14.34 -24.27 -0.55
CA THR A 105 -14.80 -25.65 -0.35
C THR A 105 -15.96 -25.75 0.65
N ARG A 106 -15.91 -24.98 1.76
CA ARG A 106 -17.01 -24.94 2.74
C ARG A 106 -18.29 -24.36 2.15
N THR A 107 -18.19 -23.27 1.39
CA THR A 107 -19.33 -22.67 0.69
C THR A 107 -19.93 -23.65 -0.31
N ARG A 108 -19.10 -24.37 -1.08
CA ARG A 108 -19.56 -25.40 -2.03
C ARG A 108 -20.30 -26.54 -1.31
N ARG A 109 -19.79 -27.04 -0.18
CA ARG A 109 -20.47 -28.08 0.62
C ARG A 109 -21.81 -27.61 1.16
N LYS A 110 -21.89 -26.36 1.62
CA LYS A 110 -23.15 -25.78 2.11
C LYS A 110 -24.17 -25.64 0.98
N ASN A 111 -23.73 -25.13 -0.18
CA ASN A 111 -24.59 -24.98 -1.35
C ASN A 111 -25.03 -26.35 -1.90
N GLY A 112 -24.13 -27.34 -1.96
CA GLY A 112 -24.44 -28.70 -2.37
C GLY A 112 -25.34 -29.47 -1.40
N ALA A 113 -25.30 -29.16 -0.09
CA ALA A 113 -26.25 -29.70 0.89
C ALA A 113 -27.65 -29.07 0.74
N LEU A 114 -27.71 -27.76 0.49
CA LEU A 114 -28.95 -27.03 0.17
C LEU A 114 -29.55 -27.45 -1.18
N GLU A 115 -28.70 -27.76 -2.16
CA GLU A 115 -29.11 -28.32 -3.44
C GLU A 115 -29.50 -29.80 -3.29
N GLY A 116 -28.85 -30.57 -2.41
CA GLY A 116 -29.23 -31.93 -2.06
C GLY A 116 -30.63 -32.05 -1.44
N GLU A 117 -31.02 -31.08 -0.61
CA GLU A 117 -32.41 -30.95 -0.12
C GLU A 117 -33.41 -30.53 -1.21
N LYS A 118 -32.95 -29.90 -2.30
CA LYS A 118 -33.78 -29.53 -3.46
C LYS A 118 -33.74 -30.56 -4.60
N ALA A 119 -32.74 -31.44 -4.63
CA ALA A 119 -32.46 -32.39 -5.70
C ALA A 119 -33.16 -33.76 -5.54
N GLU A 120 -33.97 -33.94 -4.48
CA GLU A 120 -35.00 -34.99 -4.47
C GLU A 120 -36.11 -34.71 -5.51
N GLN A 121 -36.04 -33.57 -6.22
CA GLN A 121 -36.85 -33.23 -7.38
C GLN A 121 -36.01 -32.65 -8.54
N ALA A 122 -35.10 -33.42 -9.13
CA ALA A 122 -34.82 -33.45 -10.58
C ALA A 122 -33.49 -34.14 -10.88
N HIS A 123 -33.54 -35.07 -11.84
CA HIS A 123 -32.41 -35.87 -12.29
C HIS A 123 -31.53 -35.16 -13.34
N ALA A 124 -30.22 -35.32 -13.13
CA ALA A 124 -29.13 -35.55 -14.09
C ALA A 124 -28.87 -34.56 -15.25
N HIS A 125 -27.70 -33.90 -15.22
CA HIS A 125 -26.71 -34.02 -16.31
C HIS A 125 -25.29 -33.64 -15.88
N THR A 126 -24.31 -34.26 -16.54
CA THR A 126 -22.89 -34.39 -16.18
C THR A 126 -22.00 -33.39 -16.93
N GLN A 127 -20.77 -33.24 -16.40
CA GLN A 127 -19.52 -32.75 -17.01
C GLN A 127 -19.14 -31.28 -16.70
N GLN A 128 -18.39 -31.09 -15.61
CA GLN A 128 -17.75 -29.82 -15.26
C GLN A 128 -16.42 -30.08 -14.53
N GLY A 129 -15.50 -30.82 -15.17
CA GLY A 129 -14.27 -31.29 -14.51
C GLY A 129 -13.03 -30.41 -14.72
N SER A 130 -13.02 -29.49 -15.69
CA SER A 130 -11.78 -28.81 -16.13
C SER A 130 -11.81 -27.28 -16.08
N ARG A 131 -12.98 -26.64 -15.97
CA ARG A 131 -13.11 -25.19 -15.75
C ARG A 131 -13.13 -24.77 -14.27
N GLU A 132 -13.38 -25.72 -13.37
CA GLU A 132 -13.51 -25.44 -11.93
C GLU A 132 -12.18 -24.98 -11.29
N ALA A 133 -11.03 -25.46 -11.79
CA ALA A 133 -9.71 -25.09 -11.25
C ALA A 133 -9.30 -23.63 -11.53
N GLU A 134 -9.86 -22.98 -12.56
CA GLU A 134 -9.61 -21.56 -12.86
C GLU A 134 -10.59 -20.63 -12.11
N GLU A 135 -11.81 -21.08 -11.80
CA GLU A 135 -12.75 -20.36 -10.92
C GLU A 135 -12.35 -20.44 -9.43
N GLU A 136 -11.61 -21.48 -9.03
CA GLU A 136 -11.13 -21.75 -7.66
C GLU A 136 -10.28 -20.63 -7.02
N THR A 137 -9.82 -19.64 -7.78
CA THR A 137 -9.02 -18.51 -7.28
C THR A 137 -9.74 -17.15 -7.28
N GLN A 138 -11.01 -17.08 -7.68
CA GLN A 138 -11.73 -15.82 -7.90
C GLN A 138 -11.80 -14.87 -6.68
N GLY A 139 -11.61 -15.36 -5.45
CA GLY A 139 -11.63 -14.53 -4.22
C GLY A 139 -10.27 -14.17 -3.59
N TYR A 140 -9.18 -14.87 -3.94
CA TYR A 140 -7.86 -14.63 -3.34
C TYR A 140 -7.05 -13.56 -4.09
N GLY A 141 -7.17 -13.56 -5.42
CA GLY A 141 -6.38 -12.71 -6.32
C GLY A 141 -4.91 -13.11 -6.37
N GLY A 142 -3.98 -12.14 -6.42
CA GLY A 142 -2.56 -12.40 -6.63
C GLY A 142 -1.64 -11.44 -5.87
N TYR A 143 -0.34 -11.72 -5.91
CA TYR A 143 0.64 -10.90 -5.22
C TYR A 143 1.97 -10.81 -5.98
N ASP A 144 2.74 -9.77 -5.67
CA ASP A 144 4.11 -9.58 -6.14
C ASP A 144 5.02 -9.24 -4.96
N VAL A 145 6.29 -9.67 -5.03
CA VAL A 145 7.34 -9.26 -4.09
C VAL A 145 8.42 -8.49 -4.85
N TYR A 146 8.60 -7.22 -4.50
CA TYR A 146 9.58 -6.32 -5.08
C TYR A 146 10.75 -6.11 -4.12
N THR A 147 11.96 -6.46 -4.55
CA THR A 147 13.18 -6.14 -3.81
C THR A 147 13.74 -4.80 -4.28
N ILE A 148 13.94 -3.85 -3.35
CA ILE A 148 14.51 -2.53 -3.67
C ILE A 148 15.71 -2.20 -2.78
N PRO A 149 16.65 -1.36 -3.24
CA PRO A 149 17.76 -0.89 -2.40
C PRO A 149 17.25 -0.26 -1.11
N ARG A 150 17.89 -0.54 0.02
CA ARG A 150 17.50 0.09 1.29
C ARG A 150 17.79 1.59 1.25
N ALA A 151 16.88 2.39 1.79
CA ALA A 151 17.09 3.83 1.92
C ALA A 151 18.36 4.18 2.73
N ARG A 152 18.70 3.34 3.70
CA ARG A 152 19.93 3.41 4.49
C ARG A 152 20.37 2.01 4.90
N ALA A 153 21.66 1.71 4.73
CA ALA A 153 22.25 0.46 5.23
C ALA A 153 22.55 0.54 6.74
N ILE A 154 22.63 -0.62 7.40
CA ILE A 154 23.01 -0.70 8.81
C ILE A 154 24.46 -0.16 8.94
N HIS A 155 24.72 0.65 9.97
CA HIS A 155 26.01 1.33 10.19
C HIS A 155 26.43 2.36 9.12
N GLN A 156 25.55 2.68 8.16
CA GLN A 156 25.86 3.70 7.16
C GLN A 156 25.93 5.11 7.79
N PRO A 157 26.97 5.91 7.49
CA PRO A 157 27.06 7.28 7.95
C PRO A 157 25.97 8.17 7.31
N LEU A 158 25.53 9.20 8.04
CA LEU A 158 24.46 10.10 7.59
C LEU A 158 24.81 10.87 6.32
N SER A 159 26.09 11.10 6.02
CA SER A 159 26.56 11.82 4.84
C SER A 159 26.33 11.06 3.52
N THR A 160 26.45 9.74 3.54
CA THR A 160 26.23 8.89 2.35
C THR A 160 24.78 8.44 2.20
N THR A 161 23.97 8.62 3.26
CA THR A 161 22.56 8.24 3.30
C THR A 161 21.73 8.90 2.17
N PRO A 162 21.89 10.19 1.82
CA PRO A 162 21.15 10.80 0.73
C PRO A 162 21.33 10.09 -0.62
N LEU A 163 22.52 9.58 -0.92
CA LEU A 163 22.77 8.85 -2.18
C LEU A 163 22.05 7.51 -2.20
N SER A 164 22.10 6.75 -1.09
CA SER A 164 21.35 5.50 -0.96
C SER A 164 19.83 5.74 -1.00
N ALA A 165 19.36 6.80 -0.34
CA ALA A 165 17.96 7.20 -0.35
C ALA A 165 17.51 7.59 -1.77
N LEU A 166 18.34 8.27 -2.55
CA LEU A 166 18.05 8.59 -3.95
C LEU A 166 17.96 7.32 -4.82
N ARG A 167 18.88 6.36 -4.64
CA ARG A 167 18.80 5.05 -5.35
C ARG A 167 17.51 4.30 -4.98
N CYS A 168 17.15 4.30 -3.69
CA CYS A 168 15.88 3.76 -3.22
C CYS A 168 14.69 4.50 -3.85
N LEU A 169 14.74 5.84 -3.95
CA LEU A 169 13.68 6.65 -4.54
C LEU A 169 13.43 6.31 -6.01
N LEU A 170 14.50 6.16 -6.79
CA LEU A 170 14.41 5.76 -8.20
C LEU A 170 13.79 4.36 -8.36
N ALA A 171 14.19 3.41 -7.51
CA ALA A 171 13.57 2.08 -7.49
C ALA A 171 12.08 2.14 -7.07
N CYS A 172 11.72 3.02 -6.13
CA CYS A 172 10.32 3.22 -5.73
C CYS A 172 9.47 3.73 -6.91
N PHE A 173 9.99 4.63 -7.74
CA PHE A 173 9.27 5.05 -8.96
C PHE A 173 9.02 3.87 -9.90
N ALA A 174 10.01 3.01 -10.12
CA ALA A 174 9.84 1.82 -10.96
C ALA A 174 8.73 0.91 -10.42
N VAL A 175 8.67 0.66 -9.12
CA VAL A 175 7.61 -0.17 -8.50
C VAL A 175 6.24 0.51 -8.56
N LEU A 176 6.15 1.81 -8.24
CA LEU A 176 4.88 2.54 -8.21
C LEU A 176 4.26 2.76 -9.60
N LEU A 177 5.11 2.86 -10.63
CA LEU A 177 4.67 2.99 -12.02
C LEU A 177 4.41 1.63 -12.69
N ARG A 178 4.87 0.52 -12.08
CA ARG A 178 4.71 -0.82 -12.66
C ARG A 178 3.29 -1.35 -12.44
N ALA A 179 2.66 -1.64 -13.57
CA ALA A 179 1.44 -2.41 -13.66
C ALA A 179 1.83 -3.89 -13.87
N PRO A 180 1.49 -4.82 -12.95
CA PRO A 180 1.79 -6.24 -13.12
C PRO A 180 1.03 -6.83 -14.31
N ASN A 181 -0.14 -6.26 -14.63
CA ASN A 181 -0.86 -6.48 -15.89
C ASN A 181 -1.20 -5.10 -16.47
N ALA A 182 -1.07 -4.90 -17.79
CA ALA A 182 -1.22 -3.60 -18.48
C ALA A 182 -2.50 -2.80 -18.14
N GLU A 183 -3.54 -3.47 -17.63
CA GLU A 183 -4.80 -2.86 -17.19
C GLU A 183 -4.77 -2.25 -15.79
N ARG A 184 -3.77 -2.57 -14.98
CA ARG A 184 -3.72 -2.25 -13.55
C ARG A 184 -2.76 -1.10 -13.32
N GLY A 185 -3.26 0.14 -13.34
CA GLY A 185 -2.50 1.35 -12.98
C GLY A 185 -1.92 1.34 -11.54
N PRO A 186 -1.37 2.46 -11.04
CA PRO A 186 -0.64 2.50 -9.77
C PRO A 186 -1.43 1.96 -8.56
N PRO A 187 -0.76 1.59 -7.45
CA PRO A 187 -1.45 1.05 -6.27
C PRO A 187 -2.48 2.04 -5.74
N ASP A 188 -3.61 1.53 -5.27
CA ASP A 188 -4.68 2.37 -4.71
C ASP A 188 -4.34 2.82 -3.28
N LEU A 189 -3.74 1.91 -2.51
CA LEU A 189 -3.37 2.11 -1.11
C LEU A 189 -1.92 1.68 -0.88
N ILE A 190 -1.18 2.45 -0.09
CA ILE A 190 0.19 2.20 0.35
C ILE A 190 0.15 2.15 1.87
N LEU A 191 0.59 1.03 2.43
CA LEU A 191 0.65 0.77 3.86
C LEU A 191 2.10 0.61 4.30
N THR A 192 2.49 1.33 5.35
CA THR A 192 3.86 1.29 5.87
C THR A 192 3.88 1.55 7.37
N ASN A 193 4.80 0.88 8.08
CA ASN A 193 5.05 1.11 9.51
C ASN A 193 6.33 1.91 9.79
N GLY A 194 6.84 2.63 8.80
CA GLY A 194 7.91 3.60 9.01
C GLY A 194 9.38 3.14 9.00
N PRO A 195 9.80 2.01 8.40
CA PRO A 195 11.22 1.86 8.10
C PRO A 195 11.65 2.99 7.13
N GLY A 196 12.95 3.32 7.08
CA GLY A 196 13.46 4.39 6.21
C GLY A 196 13.02 4.26 4.74
N THR A 197 12.94 3.02 4.24
CA THR A 197 12.39 2.69 2.91
C THR A 197 10.92 3.11 2.77
N GLY A 198 10.10 2.91 3.80
CA GLY A 198 8.70 3.33 3.81
C GLY A 198 8.51 4.83 3.66
N VAL A 199 9.37 5.63 4.29
CA VAL A 199 9.39 7.09 4.12
C VAL A 199 9.69 7.45 2.66
N VAL A 200 10.66 6.79 2.05
CA VAL A 200 11.05 7.05 0.65
C VAL A 200 9.94 6.63 -0.33
N VAL A 201 9.23 5.53 -0.08
CA VAL A 201 8.06 5.12 -0.89
C VAL A 201 6.95 6.17 -0.82
N VAL A 202 6.66 6.71 0.37
CA VAL A 202 5.67 7.80 0.51
C VAL A 202 6.14 9.03 -0.26
N LEU A 203 7.41 9.44 -0.12
CA LEU A 203 7.97 10.56 -0.88
C LEU A 203 7.85 10.36 -2.39
N ALA A 204 8.17 9.16 -2.90
CA ALA A 204 8.01 8.81 -4.30
C ALA A 204 6.55 8.97 -4.76
N SER A 205 5.58 8.50 -3.96
CA SER A 205 4.17 8.65 -4.26
C SER A 205 3.73 10.12 -4.32
N LEU A 206 4.26 10.98 -3.45
CA LEU A 206 3.97 12.41 -3.44
C LEU A 206 4.53 13.10 -4.70
N ILE A 207 5.75 12.75 -5.11
CA ILE A 207 6.38 13.29 -6.32
C ILE A 207 5.60 12.85 -7.56
N LEU A 208 5.24 11.57 -7.69
CA LEU A 208 4.45 11.08 -8.82
C LEU A 208 3.10 11.78 -8.91
N ARG A 209 2.42 11.94 -7.77
CA ARG A 209 1.16 12.67 -7.71
C ARG A 209 1.34 14.16 -8.04
N PHE A 210 2.42 14.79 -7.60
CA PHE A 210 2.75 16.17 -7.99
C PHE A 210 2.84 16.30 -9.51
N LEU A 211 3.50 15.36 -10.17
CA LEU A 211 3.63 15.25 -11.63
C LEU A 211 2.34 14.84 -12.36
N GLY A 212 1.26 14.56 -11.64
CA GLY A 212 -0.04 14.22 -12.22
C GLY A 212 -0.32 12.73 -12.38
N VAL A 213 0.58 11.86 -11.94
CA VAL A 213 0.42 10.41 -12.01
C VAL A 213 -0.35 9.90 -10.78
N GLY A 214 -1.43 9.16 -11.01
CA GLY A 214 -2.16 8.47 -9.94
C GLY A 214 -2.82 9.41 -8.92
N GLN A 215 -3.37 10.55 -9.35
CA GLN A 215 -3.96 11.58 -8.46
C GLN A 215 -5.03 11.03 -7.51
N ASP A 216 -5.91 10.17 -8.02
CA ASP A 216 -6.97 9.50 -7.25
C ASP A 216 -6.52 8.18 -6.58
N ARG A 217 -5.25 7.80 -6.76
CA ARG A 217 -4.63 6.56 -6.28
C ARG A 217 -3.49 6.86 -5.30
N MET A 218 -2.73 5.87 -4.88
CA MET A 218 -1.62 6.03 -3.93
C MET A 218 -2.04 6.76 -2.64
N ARG A 219 -3.15 6.32 -2.05
CA ARG A 219 -3.53 6.71 -0.68
C ARG A 219 -2.52 6.10 0.28
N THR A 220 -2.12 6.82 1.30
CA THR A 220 -1.03 6.42 2.19
C THR A 220 -1.53 6.28 3.62
N VAL A 221 -1.31 5.12 4.21
CA VAL A 221 -1.59 4.83 5.61
C VAL A 221 -0.27 4.50 6.28
N TYR A 222 0.07 5.33 7.26
CA TYR A 222 1.19 5.09 8.14
C TYR A 222 0.68 4.49 9.44
N VAL A 223 1.29 3.40 9.89
CA VAL A 223 1.00 2.79 11.19
C VAL A 223 2.22 2.91 12.09
N GLU A 224 2.09 3.61 13.21
CA GLU A 224 3.21 3.72 14.14
C GLU A 224 3.51 2.36 14.79
N SER A 225 4.81 2.10 15.00
CA SER A 225 5.29 0.86 15.60
C SER A 225 4.77 0.70 17.03
N TRP A 226 4.48 -0.55 17.42
CA TRP A 226 4.00 -0.91 18.76
C TRP A 226 4.98 -0.45 19.85
N ALA A 227 6.29 -0.49 19.56
CA ALA A 227 7.34 -0.08 20.50
C ALA A 227 7.32 1.42 20.84
N ARG A 228 6.52 2.24 20.14
CA ARG A 228 6.46 3.69 20.33
C ARG A 228 5.28 4.06 21.21
N VAL A 229 5.49 4.03 22.52
CA VAL A 229 4.45 4.31 23.53
C VAL A 229 4.30 5.80 23.82
N LYS A 230 5.41 6.53 23.94
CA LYS A 230 5.44 7.92 24.43
C LYS A 230 5.47 8.99 23.33
N GLY A 231 5.81 8.61 22.10
CA GLY A 231 5.89 9.55 21.00
C GLY A 231 6.20 8.88 19.68
N LEU A 232 5.86 9.56 18.58
CA LEU A 232 6.09 9.08 17.22
C LEU A 232 7.57 8.74 16.98
N SER A 233 7.81 7.77 16.10
CA SER A 233 9.16 7.51 15.58
C SER A 233 9.66 8.69 14.75
N LEU A 234 10.93 8.67 14.36
CA LEU A 234 11.46 9.68 13.43
C LEU A 234 10.65 9.68 12.12
N SER A 235 10.34 8.50 11.60
CA SER A 235 9.50 8.33 10.41
C SER A 235 8.10 8.85 10.64
N GLY A 236 7.47 8.55 11.78
CA GLY A 236 6.15 9.07 12.13
C GLY A 236 6.12 10.60 12.18
N ARG A 237 7.12 11.23 12.82
CA ARG A 237 7.26 12.69 12.85
C ARG A 237 7.41 13.31 11.46
N LEU A 238 8.14 12.64 10.56
CA LEU A 238 8.33 13.11 9.20
C LEU A 238 7.07 12.94 8.34
N LEU A 239 6.34 11.84 8.55
CA LEU A 239 5.21 11.45 7.72
C LEU A 239 3.86 12.05 8.16
N VAL A 240 3.70 12.43 9.43
CA VAL A 240 2.41 12.84 10.02
C VAL A 240 1.68 13.95 9.27
N ARG A 241 2.40 14.84 8.59
CA ARG A 241 1.81 15.95 7.81
C ARG A 241 1.55 15.61 6.34
N VAL A 242 2.10 14.52 5.82
CA VAL A 242 2.06 14.21 4.38
C VAL A 242 1.24 12.97 4.04
N VAL A 243 1.12 12.01 4.96
CA VAL A 243 0.33 10.78 4.72
C VAL A 243 -1.16 11.00 4.91
N ASP A 244 -1.99 10.25 4.19
CA ASP A 244 -3.45 10.41 4.26
C ASP A 244 -4.01 10.04 5.63
N ARG A 245 -3.51 8.97 6.27
CA ARG A 245 -3.88 8.57 7.64
C ARG A 245 -2.67 8.14 8.46
N VAL A 246 -2.73 8.41 9.76
CA VAL A 246 -1.68 8.11 10.74
C VAL A 246 -2.34 7.31 11.84
N LEU A 247 -2.09 6.01 11.88
CA LEU A 247 -2.63 5.12 12.91
C LEU A 247 -1.63 4.98 14.04
N VAL A 248 -2.10 5.13 15.27
CA VAL A 248 -1.31 4.93 16.49
C VAL A 248 -1.94 3.84 17.34
N GLN A 249 -1.11 3.11 18.08
CA GLN A 249 -1.53 1.95 18.86
C GLN A 249 -1.65 2.21 20.36
N TRP A 250 -1.33 3.43 20.79
CA TRP A 250 -1.39 3.86 22.19
C TRP A 250 -2.31 5.07 22.31
N GLU A 251 -3.20 5.04 23.30
CA GLU A 251 -4.19 6.10 23.55
C GLU A 251 -3.50 7.45 23.80
N GLY A 252 -2.38 7.46 24.53
CA GLY A 252 -1.59 8.68 24.77
C GLY A 252 -0.98 9.31 23.51
N LEU A 253 -1.07 8.64 22.34
CA LEU A 253 -0.64 9.18 21.05
C LEU A 253 -1.79 9.67 20.17
N GLU A 254 -3.04 9.55 20.64
CA GLU A 254 -4.19 10.10 19.93
C GLU A 254 -4.02 11.61 19.73
N GLY A 255 -4.32 12.09 18.51
CA GLY A 255 -4.17 13.49 18.14
C GLY A 255 -2.71 13.97 17.99
N VAL A 256 -1.68 13.15 18.22
CA VAL A 256 -0.29 13.58 18.07
C VAL A 256 -0.01 14.05 16.64
N GLY A 257 0.69 15.19 16.52
CA GLY A 257 0.92 15.89 15.26
C GLY A 257 -0.35 16.47 14.62
N GLY A 258 -1.47 16.49 15.35
CA GLY A 258 -2.80 16.96 14.96
C GLY A 258 -3.63 15.93 14.20
N ARG A 259 -3.13 14.70 14.02
CA ARG A 259 -3.67 13.73 13.04
C ARG A 259 -3.57 12.26 13.44
N GLY A 260 -2.97 11.93 14.59
CA GLY A 260 -2.87 10.55 15.06
C GLY A 260 -4.25 9.98 15.40
N GLU A 261 -4.61 8.86 14.79
CA GLU A 261 -5.86 8.13 14.98
C GLU A 261 -5.59 6.89 15.83
N PHE A 262 -6.12 6.85 17.06
CA PHE A 262 -6.00 5.69 17.93
C PHE A 262 -7.08 4.66 17.59
N LEU A 263 -6.66 3.44 17.28
CA LEU A 263 -7.56 2.32 16.93
C LEU A 263 -7.42 1.11 17.87
N GLY A 264 -6.70 1.28 18.98
CA GLY A 264 -6.33 0.19 19.87
C GLY A 264 -5.06 -0.56 19.44
N VAL A 265 -4.87 -1.73 20.03
CA VAL A 265 -3.73 -2.62 19.77
C VAL A 265 -3.97 -3.36 18.46
N LEU A 266 -3.16 -3.06 17.44
CA LEU A 266 -3.31 -3.63 16.09
C LEU A 266 -2.39 -4.83 15.84
N VAL A 267 -1.39 -5.03 16.71
CA VAL A 267 -0.33 -6.04 16.61
C VAL A 267 -0.41 -7.00 17.79
#